data_AF-A0A3P8U0U7-F1
#
_entry.id   AF-A0A3P8U0U7-F1
#
_cell.length_a   1.000
_cell.length_b   1.000
_cell.length_c   1.000
_cell.angle_alpha   90.00
_cell.angle_beta   90.00
_cell.angle_gamma   90.00
#
_symmetry.space_group_name_H-M   'P 1'
#
loop_
_entity.id
_entity.type
_entity.pdbx_description
1 polymer ?
#
loop_
_entity_poly.entity_id
_entity_poly.type
_entity_poly.pdbx_seq_one_letter_code
_entity_poly.pdbx_strand_id
1 'polypeptide(L)'
;MERVVFRSLNSPLTFEAHLCVSQLFIPAVIVVACVPSNLPLFITMCILMGFSVATIFLLPWSMLPDVVDDFAVKHPSCKDVEPLFFSCYAFCSKLAGGLSVGLSTMTLQFVGYKAGACNHGDGVVVALTVLFSPVPITLLLIGMLFFHSYPINERQRLQENMECLKALFLALQCHSY
;
A
#
# COMPACT_ATOMS: atom_id res chain seq x y z
N MET A 1 -8.46 15.05 14.90
CA MET A 1 -7.07 15.42 14.53
C MET A 1 -6.47 14.38 13.57
N GLU A 2 -6.60 13.07 13.84
CA GLU A 2 -6.12 12.01 12.92
C GLU A 2 -6.69 12.06 11.50
N ARG A 3 -8.00 12.26 11.31
CA ARG A 3 -8.59 12.38 9.96
C ARG A 3 -8.03 13.54 9.12
N VAL A 4 -7.55 14.62 9.75
CA VAL A 4 -6.95 15.76 9.05
C VAL A 4 -5.53 15.45 8.58
N VAL A 5 -4.76 14.70 9.39
CA VAL A 5 -3.41 14.23 9.02
C VAL A 5 -3.49 13.22 7.86
N PHE A 6 -4.43 12.27 7.92
CA PHE A 6 -4.63 11.30 6.84
C PHE A 6 -5.09 11.95 5.53
N ARG A 7 -5.95 12.97 5.60
CA ARG A 7 -6.41 13.71 4.40
C ARG A 7 -5.30 14.58 3.79
N SER A 8 -4.35 15.04 4.59
CA SER A 8 -3.13 15.70 4.11
C SER A 8 -2.18 14.73 3.39
N LEU A 9 -2.15 13.46 3.79
CA LEU A 9 -1.38 12.40 3.14
C LEU A 9 -1.97 11.92 1.80
N ASN A 10 -3.22 12.25 1.48
CA ASN A 10 -3.88 11.83 0.24
C ASN A 10 -3.89 12.94 -0.84
N SER A 11 -2.90 13.82 -0.81
CA SER A 11 -2.70 14.85 -1.84
C SER A 11 -2.12 14.25 -3.14
N PRO A 12 -2.35 14.86 -4.31
CA PRO A 12 -1.69 14.46 -5.57
C PRO A 12 -0.19 14.24 -5.44
N LEU A 13 0.46 15.16 -4.72
CA LEU A 13 1.91 15.20 -4.60
C LEU A 13 2.43 14.03 -3.75
N THR A 14 1.70 13.64 -2.71
CA THR A 14 2.03 12.46 -1.91
C THR A 14 1.77 11.17 -2.68
N PHE A 15 0.72 11.12 -3.52
CA PHE A 15 0.44 9.96 -4.38
C PHE A 15 1.54 9.70 -5.42
N GLU A 16 1.97 10.74 -6.12
CA GLU A 16 3.09 10.68 -7.06
C GLU A 16 4.40 10.27 -6.35
N ALA A 17 4.64 10.81 -5.15
CA ALA A 17 5.78 10.41 -4.33
C ALA A 17 5.70 8.93 -3.92
N HIS A 18 4.53 8.42 -3.56
CA HIS A 18 4.33 7.00 -3.24
C HIS A 18 4.57 6.09 -4.46
N LEU A 19 4.10 6.50 -5.65
CA LEU A 19 4.33 5.76 -6.89
C LEU A 19 5.83 5.70 -7.23
N CYS A 20 6.53 6.83 -7.11
CA CYS A 20 7.96 6.93 -7.37
C CYS A 20 8.79 6.10 -6.36
N VAL A 21 8.42 6.14 -5.08
CA VAL A 21 9.04 5.33 -4.03
C VAL A 21 8.79 3.83 -4.28
N SER A 22 7.60 3.43 -4.74
CA SER A 22 7.30 2.03 -5.06
C SER A 22 8.13 1.50 -6.24
N GLN A 23 8.50 2.35 -7.20
CA GLN A 23 9.38 1.99 -8.31
C GLN A 23 10.82 1.72 -7.86
N LEU A 24 11.25 2.31 -6.74
CA LEU A 24 12.58 2.12 -6.14
C LEU A 24 12.74 0.75 -5.47
N PHE A 25 11.63 0.06 -5.19
CA PHE A 25 11.63 -1.29 -4.63
C PHE A 25 12.24 -2.31 -5.60
N ILE A 26 11.95 -2.20 -6.90
CA ILE A 26 12.42 -3.14 -7.93
C ILE A 26 13.96 -3.19 -8.03
N PRO A 27 14.67 -2.06 -8.22
CA PRO A 27 16.13 -2.08 -8.28
C PRO A 27 16.76 -2.49 -6.93
N ALA A 28 16.16 -2.12 -5.79
CA ALA A 28 16.65 -2.53 -4.47
C ALA A 28 16.63 -4.06 -4.31
N VAL A 29 15.53 -4.72 -4.70
CA VAL A 29 15.40 -6.17 -4.67
C VAL A 29 16.38 -6.86 -5.62
N ILE A 30 16.57 -6.32 -6.84
CA ILE A 30 17.52 -6.88 -7.82
C ILE A 30 18.95 -6.82 -7.28
N VAL A 31 19.36 -5.67 -6.74
CA VAL A 31 20.71 -5.48 -6.18
C VAL A 31 20.96 -6.41 -4.99
N VAL A 32 19.97 -6.56 -4.11
CA VAL A 32 20.03 -7.48 -2.96
C VAL A 32 20.15 -8.94 -3.42
N ALA A 33 19.45 -9.33 -4.50
CA ALA A 33 19.52 -10.68 -5.05
C ALA A 33 20.87 -10.98 -5.73
N CYS A 34 21.51 -9.98 -6.36
CA CYS A 34 22.75 -10.17 -7.12
C CYS A 34 24.04 -9.99 -6.30
N VAL A 35 24.03 -9.22 -5.20
CA VAL A 35 25.26 -8.83 -4.48
C VAL A 35 25.15 -9.09 -2.97
N PRO A 36 25.23 -10.35 -2.51
CA PRO A 36 25.26 -10.66 -1.08
C PRO A 36 26.63 -10.39 -0.42
N SER A 37 27.68 -10.11 -1.19
CA SER A 37 29.07 -10.04 -0.69
C SER A 37 29.42 -8.74 0.04
N ASN A 38 28.69 -7.65 -0.22
CA ASN A 38 28.96 -6.34 0.40
C ASN A 38 27.91 -6.00 1.47
N LEU A 39 28.19 -6.35 2.73
CA LEU A 39 27.30 -6.09 3.87
C LEU A 39 26.80 -4.64 3.97
N PRO A 40 27.64 -3.59 3.84
CA PRO A 40 27.14 -2.21 3.95
C PRO A 40 26.13 -1.85 2.86
N LEU A 41 26.35 -2.33 1.63
CA LEU A 41 25.46 -2.10 0.50
C LEU A 41 24.14 -2.87 0.65
N PHE A 42 24.20 -4.10 1.16
CA PHE A 42 23.01 -4.88 1.50
C PHE A 42 22.14 -4.16 2.53
N ILE A 43 22.74 -3.66 3.62
CA ILE A 43 22.00 -2.95 4.68
C ILE A 43 21.34 -1.67 4.15
N THR A 44 22.04 -0.86 3.35
CA THR A 44 21.45 0.38 2.80
C THR A 44 20.28 0.08 1.86
N MET A 45 20.37 -0.96 1.02
CA MET A 45 19.26 -1.38 0.16
C MET A 45 18.09 -1.93 0.96
N CYS A 46 18.33 -2.66 2.06
CA CYS A 46 17.25 -3.11 2.96
C CYS A 46 16.49 -1.95 3.60
N ILE A 47 17.18 -0.87 4.00
CA ILE A 47 16.53 0.34 4.54
C ILE A 47 15.63 0.98 3.48
N LEU A 48 16.13 1.11 2.25
CA LEU A 48 15.38 1.67 1.13
C LEU A 48 14.13 0.84 0.79
N MET A 49 14.29 -0.48 0.81
CA MET A 49 13.22 -1.44 0.61
C MET A 49 12.16 -1.32 1.72
N GLY A 50 12.59 -1.18 2.99
CA GLY A 50 11.71 -0.97 4.14
C GLY A 50 10.89 0.32 4.04
N PHE A 51 11.49 1.43 3.61
CA PHE A 51 10.77 2.68 3.37
C PHE A 51 9.67 2.51 2.31
N SER A 52 9.98 1.80 1.23
CA SER A 52 9.03 1.52 0.16
C SER A 52 7.84 0.70 0.68
N VAL A 53 8.10 -0.38 1.41
CA VAL A 53 7.04 -1.22 2.00
C VAL A 53 6.18 -0.43 2.98
N ALA A 54 6.77 0.45 3.80
CA ALA A 54 6.03 1.30 4.73
C ALA A 54 5.04 2.20 3.98
N THR A 55 5.46 2.81 2.87
CA THR A 55 4.56 3.65 2.05
C THR A 55 3.40 2.86 1.45
N ILE A 56 3.67 1.68 0.91
CA ILE A 56 2.65 0.79 0.32
C ILE A 56 1.65 0.33 1.39
N PHE A 57 2.11 0.07 2.61
CA PHE A 57 1.24 -0.31 3.70
C PHE A 57 0.36 0.87 4.15
N LEU A 58 0.93 2.06 4.31
CA LEU A 58 0.18 3.24 4.79
C LEU A 58 -0.86 3.75 3.80
N LEU A 59 -0.66 3.56 2.50
CA LEU A 59 -1.51 4.12 1.45
C LEU A 59 -2.97 3.59 1.48
N PRO A 60 -3.25 2.27 1.50
CA PRO A 60 -4.62 1.78 1.63
C PRO A 60 -5.29 2.19 2.95
N TRP A 61 -4.52 2.28 4.04
CA TRP A 61 -5.05 2.72 5.34
C TRP A 61 -5.48 4.18 5.34
N SER A 62 -4.76 5.07 4.63
CA SER A 62 -5.13 6.48 4.52
C SER A 62 -6.32 6.69 3.57
N MET A 63 -6.45 5.88 2.53
CA MET A 63 -7.53 5.97 1.55
C MET A 63 -8.83 5.30 1.99
N LEU A 64 -8.76 4.30 2.88
CA LEU A 64 -9.93 3.60 3.41
C LEU A 64 -11.01 4.56 3.95
N PRO A 65 -10.73 5.51 4.86
CA PRO A 65 -11.75 6.42 5.36
C PRO A 65 -12.33 7.33 4.25
N ASP A 66 -11.52 7.70 3.25
CA ASP A 66 -11.99 8.53 2.13
C ASP A 66 -12.97 7.79 1.22
N VAL A 67 -12.75 6.49 0.97
CA VAL A 67 -13.67 5.64 0.20
C VAL A 67 -14.97 5.42 0.97
N VAL A 68 -14.86 5.24 2.28
CA VAL A 68 -16.02 5.05 3.15
C VAL A 68 -16.88 6.31 3.22
N ASP A 69 -16.26 7.50 3.33
CA ASP A 69 -16.96 8.78 3.29
C ASP A 69 -17.66 8.99 1.92
N ASP A 70 -16.99 8.72 0.79
CA ASP A 70 -17.59 8.82 -0.56
C ASP A 70 -18.76 7.85 -0.76
N PHE A 71 -18.65 6.62 -0.23
CA PHE A 71 -19.73 5.65 -0.27
C PHE A 71 -20.95 6.10 0.54
N ALA A 72 -20.73 6.68 1.72
CA ALA A 72 -21.78 7.18 2.59
C ALA A 72 -22.55 8.35 1.95
N VAL A 73 -21.86 9.22 1.20
CA VAL A 73 -22.49 10.34 0.48
C VAL A 73 -23.34 9.83 -0.70
N LYS A 74 -22.87 8.84 -1.45
CA LYS A 74 -23.59 8.29 -2.61
C LYS A 74 -24.80 7.43 -2.24
N HIS A 75 -24.79 6.80 -1.06
CA HIS A 75 -25.86 5.90 -0.61
C HIS A 75 -26.43 6.32 0.75
N PRO A 76 -27.25 7.40 0.81
CA PRO A 76 -27.82 7.89 2.06
C PRO A 76 -28.78 6.90 2.74
N SER A 77 -29.28 5.89 2.02
CA SER A 77 -30.10 4.80 2.55
C SER A 77 -29.31 3.74 3.32
N CYS A 78 -28.00 3.63 3.09
CA CYS A 78 -27.11 2.65 3.70
C CYS A 78 -26.24 3.34 4.76
N LYS A 79 -26.86 3.68 5.89
CA LYS A 79 -26.17 4.26 7.05
C LYS A 79 -25.47 3.16 7.86
N ASP A 80 -24.34 3.50 8.49
CA ASP A 80 -23.58 2.64 9.43
C ASP A 80 -22.81 1.44 8.81
N VAL A 81 -22.46 1.49 7.52
CA VAL A 81 -21.61 0.46 6.88
C VAL A 81 -20.11 0.65 7.11
N GLU A 82 -19.69 1.74 7.74
CA GLU A 82 -18.28 2.06 8.08
C GLU A 82 -17.54 0.88 8.77
N PRO A 83 -18.12 0.20 9.79
CA PRO A 83 -17.45 -0.89 10.49
C PRO A 83 -17.29 -2.14 9.61
N LEU A 84 -18.18 -2.34 8.64
CA LEU A 84 -18.14 -3.49 7.73
C LEU A 84 -16.93 -3.38 6.79
N PHE A 85 -16.70 -2.19 6.21
CA PHE A 85 -15.54 -1.94 5.35
C PHE A 85 -14.23 -2.11 6.11
N PHE A 86 -14.14 -1.53 7.32
CA PHE A 86 -12.95 -1.65 8.16
C PHE A 86 -12.66 -3.11 8.55
N SER A 87 -13.69 -3.84 8.99
CA SER A 87 -13.56 -5.24 9.40
C SER A 87 -13.20 -6.14 8.22
N CYS A 88 -13.82 -5.95 7.05
CA CYS A 88 -13.50 -6.68 5.83
C CYS A 88 -12.05 -6.44 5.40
N TYR A 89 -11.61 -5.18 5.39
CA TYR A 89 -10.23 -4.83 5.04
C TYR A 89 -9.20 -5.46 5.99
N ALA A 90 -9.45 -5.39 7.31
CA ALA A 90 -8.57 -5.99 8.32
C ALA A 90 -8.55 -7.53 8.22
N PHE A 91 -9.70 -8.15 7.98
CA PHE A 91 -9.81 -9.59 7.76
C PHE A 91 -9.04 -10.02 6.51
N CYS A 92 -9.27 -9.37 5.36
CA CYS A 92 -8.58 -9.66 4.11
C CYS A 92 -7.06 -9.49 4.24
N SER A 93 -6.61 -8.46 4.95
CA SER A 93 -5.16 -8.23 5.20
C SER A 93 -4.53 -9.36 6.02
N LYS A 94 -5.21 -9.81 7.08
CA LYS A 94 -4.76 -10.94 7.90
C LYS A 94 -4.78 -12.26 7.14
N LEU A 95 -5.84 -12.49 6.35
CA LEU A 95 -5.97 -13.66 5.51
C LEU A 95 -4.86 -13.71 4.45
N ALA A 96 -4.60 -12.60 3.77
CA ALA A 96 -3.52 -12.49 2.77
C ALA A 96 -2.14 -12.71 3.41
N GLY A 97 -1.89 -12.12 4.59
CA GLY A 97 -0.66 -12.36 5.34
C GLY A 97 -0.48 -13.84 5.73
N GLY A 98 -1.54 -14.47 6.26
CA GLY A 98 -1.53 -15.89 6.61
C GLY A 98 -1.35 -16.80 5.38
N LEU A 99 -2.04 -16.49 4.28
CA LEU A 99 -1.95 -17.24 3.03
C LEU A 99 -0.55 -17.16 2.42
N SER A 100 0.07 -15.97 2.44
CA SER A 100 1.44 -15.76 1.96
C SER A 100 2.45 -16.60 2.74
N VAL A 101 2.38 -16.57 4.08
CA VAL A 101 3.26 -17.37 4.95
C VAL A 101 3.01 -18.88 4.78
N GLY A 102 1.75 -19.29 4.68
CA GLY A 102 1.36 -20.67 4.44
C GLY A 102 1.87 -21.21 3.11
N LEU A 103 1.67 -20.45 2.03
CA LEU A 103 2.13 -20.80 0.68
C LEU A 103 3.65 -20.88 0.61
N SER A 104 4.35 -19.94 1.25
CA SER A 104 5.81 -19.95 1.33
C SER A 104 6.31 -21.21 2.04
N THR A 105 5.70 -21.55 3.18
CA THR A 105 6.06 -22.74 3.96
C THR A 105 5.79 -24.04 3.20
N MET A 106 4.64 -24.16 2.54
CA MET A 106 4.31 -25.33 1.71
C MET A 106 5.32 -25.49 0.57
N THR A 107 5.65 -24.40 -0.13
CA THR A 107 6.63 -24.40 -1.22
C THR A 107 7.99 -24.86 -0.72
N LEU A 108 8.45 -24.36 0.43
CA LEU A 108 9.71 -24.75 1.09
C LEU A 108 9.74 -26.23 1.49
N GLN A 109 8.63 -26.77 2.00
CA GLN A 109 8.52 -28.19 2.32
C GLN A 109 8.61 -29.07 1.07
N PHE A 110 7.96 -28.67 -0.03
CA PHE A 110 8.01 -29.41 -1.31
C PHE A 110 9.41 -29.45 -1.94
N VAL A 111 10.20 -28.37 -1.83
CA VAL A 111 11.59 -28.34 -2.33
C VAL A 111 12.60 -29.00 -1.38
N GLY A 112 12.14 -29.60 -0.28
CA GLY A 112 12.98 -30.35 0.64
C GLY A 112 13.87 -29.47 1.53
N TYR A 113 13.41 -28.26 1.88
CA TYR A 113 14.14 -27.37 2.79
C TYR A 113 14.39 -28.04 4.15
N LYS A 114 15.67 -28.19 4.53
CA LYS A 114 16.11 -28.70 5.83
C LYS A 114 16.79 -27.59 6.61
N ALA A 115 16.13 -27.10 7.66
CA ALA A 115 16.69 -26.07 8.53
C ALA A 115 18.02 -26.54 9.14
N GLY A 116 19.09 -25.78 8.92
CA GLY A 116 20.43 -26.06 9.48
C GLY A 116 21.34 -26.96 8.63
N ALA A 117 20.95 -27.33 7.41
CA ALA A 117 21.86 -28.01 6.50
C ALA A 117 22.98 -27.06 6.03
N CYS A 118 24.25 -27.50 6.07
CA CYS A 118 25.39 -26.68 5.61
C CYS A 118 25.36 -26.39 4.10
N ASN A 119 24.68 -27.23 3.32
CA ASN A 119 24.51 -27.03 1.88
C ASN A 119 23.03 -27.19 1.52
N HIS A 120 22.42 -26.11 1.05
CA HIS A 120 21.05 -26.12 0.53
C HIS A 120 21.13 -26.38 -0.97
N GLY A 121 20.33 -27.31 -1.48
CA GLY A 121 20.29 -27.57 -2.93
C GLY A 121 19.81 -26.34 -3.70
N ASP A 122 20.29 -26.17 -4.94
CA ASP A 122 19.99 -25.01 -5.79
C ASP A 122 18.48 -24.72 -5.91
N GLY A 123 17.64 -25.76 -5.90
CA GLY A 123 16.18 -25.63 -5.95
C GLY A 123 15.57 -24.88 -4.75
N VAL A 124 16.18 -24.97 -3.57
CA VAL A 124 15.74 -24.23 -2.37
C VAL A 124 16.05 -22.75 -2.50
N VAL A 125 17.25 -22.42 -2.97
CA VAL A 125 17.70 -21.04 -3.18
C VAL A 125 16.80 -20.37 -4.23
N VAL A 126 16.55 -21.05 -5.35
CA VAL A 126 15.64 -20.55 -6.39
C VAL A 126 14.23 -20.35 -5.86
N ALA A 127 13.68 -21.29 -5.07
CA ALA A 127 12.35 -21.13 -4.48
C ALA A 127 12.26 -19.90 -3.56
N LEU A 128 13.25 -19.71 -2.69
CA LEU A 128 13.35 -18.52 -1.83
C LEU A 128 13.46 -17.24 -2.64
N THR A 129 14.33 -17.21 -3.65
CA THR A 129 14.47 -16.04 -4.53
C THR A 129 13.16 -15.71 -5.24
N VAL A 130 12.44 -16.73 -5.74
CA VAL A 130 11.15 -16.55 -6.42
C VAL A 130 10.07 -16.04 -5.46
N LEU A 131 10.00 -16.58 -4.24
CA LEU A 131 9.03 -16.17 -3.23
C LEU A 131 9.24 -14.72 -2.76
N PHE A 132 10.50 -14.28 -2.65
CA PHE A 132 10.83 -12.95 -2.09
C PHE A 132 11.04 -11.84 -3.12
N SER A 133 11.21 -12.16 -4.41
CA SER A 133 11.49 -11.15 -5.45
C SER A 133 10.38 -11.04 -6.51
N PRO A 134 10.20 -11.99 -7.45
CA PRO A 134 9.22 -11.84 -8.53
C PRO A 134 7.77 -11.84 -8.03
N VAL A 135 7.45 -12.61 -6.98
CA VAL A 135 6.08 -12.61 -6.40
C VAL A 135 5.70 -11.22 -5.87
N PRO A 136 6.44 -10.58 -4.93
CA PRO A 136 6.07 -9.23 -4.48
C PRO A 136 6.14 -8.19 -5.60
N ILE A 137 7.08 -8.29 -6.54
CA ILE A 137 7.16 -7.35 -7.68
C ILE A 137 5.88 -7.44 -8.55
N THR A 138 5.43 -8.64 -8.89
CA THR A 138 4.21 -8.82 -9.70
C THR A 138 2.96 -8.33 -8.98
N LEU A 139 2.82 -8.61 -7.68
CA LEU A 139 1.74 -8.06 -6.86
C LEU A 139 1.78 -6.53 -6.81
N LEU A 140 2.97 -5.91 -6.72
CA LEU A 140 3.11 -4.45 -6.75
C LEU A 140 2.69 -3.87 -8.09
N LEU A 141 3.09 -4.47 -9.21
CA LEU A 141 2.69 -4.02 -10.54
C LEU A 141 1.18 -4.10 -10.74
N ILE A 142 0.54 -5.17 -10.26
CA ILE A 142 -0.92 -5.31 -10.29
C ILE A 142 -1.56 -4.22 -9.44
N GLY A 143 -1.08 -4.00 -8.21
CA GLY A 143 -1.58 -2.94 -7.34
C GLY A 143 -1.44 -1.55 -7.97
N MET A 144 -0.30 -1.27 -8.60
CA MET A 144 -0.03 -0.03 -9.31
C MET A 144 -1.00 0.17 -10.49
N LEU A 145 -1.32 -0.90 -11.23
CA LEU A 145 -2.29 -0.86 -12.32
C LEU A 145 -3.71 -0.54 -11.82
N PHE A 146 -4.12 -1.16 -10.70
CA PHE A 146 -5.40 -0.85 -10.06
C PHE A 146 -5.47 0.59 -9.58
N PHE A 147 -4.39 1.10 -8.98
CA PHE A 147 -4.30 2.49 -8.55
C PHE A 147 -4.32 3.47 -9.72
N HIS A 148 -3.62 3.17 -10.82
CA HIS A 148 -3.68 4.02 -12.00
C HIS A 148 -5.07 4.02 -12.65
N SER A 149 -5.75 2.86 -12.62
CA SER A 149 -7.13 2.71 -13.10
C SER A 149 -8.16 3.32 -12.15
N TYR A 150 -7.75 3.77 -10.96
CA TYR A 150 -8.60 4.50 -10.03
C TYR A 150 -8.54 5.99 -10.38
N PRO A 151 -9.52 6.55 -11.13
CA PRO A 151 -9.53 7.95 -11.45
C PRO A 151 -9.76 8.73 -10.16
N ILE A 152 -8.68 9.22 -9.56
CA ILE A 152 -8.75 10.30 -8.57
C ILE A 152 -9.35 11.49 -9.33
N ASN A 153 -10.67 11.67 -9.21
CA ASN A 153 -11.36 12.86 -9.68
C ASN A 153 -10.98 14.03 -8.77
N GLU A 154 -9.74 14.47 -8.90
CA GLU A 154 -9.19 15.68 -8.29
C GLU A 154 -10.07 16.90 -8.58
N ARG A 155 -10.68 16.92 -9.77
CA ARG A 155 -11.62 17.98 -10.18
C ARG A 155 -12.88 18.01 -9.30
N GLN A 156 -13.43 16.86 -8.90
CA GLN A 156 -14.60 16.84 -8.00
C GLN A 156 -14.23 17.31 -6.59
N ARG A 157 -13.11 16.84 -6.01
CA ARG A 157 -12.69 17.30 -4.68
C ARG A 157 -12.34 18.79 -4.63
N LEU A 158 -11.68 19.32 -5.67
CA LEU A 158 -11.36 20.76 -5.76
C LEU A 158 -12.62 21.60 -5.95
N GLN A 159 -13.58 21.15 -6.77
CA GLN A 159 -14.87 21.84 -6.90
C GLN A 159 -15.67 21.80 -5.61
N GLU A 160 -15.79 20.64 -4.94
CA GLU A 160 -16.51 20.54 -3.66
C GLU A 160 -15.88 21.39 -2.55
N ASN A 161 -14.56 21.38 -2.42
CA ASN A 161 -13.88 22.24 -1.45
C ASN A 161 -14.05 23.72 -1.79
N MET A 162 -14.04 24.09 -3.07
CA MET A 162 -14.24 25.48 -3.49
C MET A 162 -15.69 25.95 -3.29
N GLU A 163 -16.68 25.07 -3.51
CA GLU A 163 -18.08 25.33 -3.22
C GLU A 163 -18.35 25.42 -1.70
N CYS A 164 -17.74 24.55 -0.90
CA CYS A 164 -17.82 24.61 0.57
C CYS A 164 -17.14 25.88 1.12
N LEU A 165 -15.96 26.25 0.60
CA LEU A 165 -15.26 27.47 1.00
C LEU A 165 -16.07 28.72 0.62
N LYS A 166 -16.71 28.75 -0.56
CA LYS A 166 -17.64 29.82 -0.96
C LYS A 166 -18.85 29.88 -0.04
N ALA A 167 -19.45 28.75 0.31
CA ALA A 167 -20.60 28.69 1.23
C ALA A 167 -20.23 29.21 2.62
N LEU A 168 -19.03 28.85 3.11
CA LEU A 168 -18.52 29.32 4.41
C LEU A 168 -18.17 30.81 4.38
N PHE A 169 -17.63 31.30 3.27
CA PHE A 169 -17.37 32.72 3.05
C PHE A 169 -18.67 33.52 3.00
N LEU A 170 -19.70 33.04 2.30
CA LEU A 170 -21.04 33.63 2.28
C LEU A 170 -21.70 33.63 3.66
N ALA A 171 -21.56 32.54 4.43
CA ALA A 171 -22.08 32.46 5.79
C ALA A 171 -21.40 33.45 6.74
N LEU A 172 -20.08 33.63 6.62
CA LEU A 172 -19.32 34.66 7.36
C LEU A 172 -19.74 36.07 6.97
N GLN A 173 -19.94 36.32 5.66
CA GLN A 173 -20.43 37.60 5.16
C GLN A 173 -21.84 37.92 5.71
N CYS A 174 -22.69 36.90 5.85
CA CYS A 174 -24.04 37.02 6.39
C CYS A 174 -24.09 37.22 7.91
N HIS A 175 -23.01 36.87 8.64
CA HIS A 175 -22.92 37.08 10.10
C HIS A 175 -22.34 38.47 10.45
N SER A 176 -21.78 39.20 9.48
CA SER A 176 -21.23 40.56 9.68
C SER A 176 -22.18 41.69 9.25
N TYR A 177 -23.44 41.38 8.89
CA TYR A 177 -24.49 42.37 8.60
C TYR A 177 -25.68 42.20 9.54
#